data_AF-A0A821JCC6-F1
#
_entry.id   AF-A0A821JCC6-F1
#
_cell.length_a   1.000
_cell.length_b   1.000
_cell.length_c   1.000
_cell.angle_alpha   90.00
_cell.angle_beta   90.00
_cell.angle_gamma   90.00
#
_symmetry.space_group_name_H-M   'P 1'
#
loop_
_entity.id
_entity.type
_entity.pdbx_description
1 polymer ?
#
loop_
_entity_poly.entity_id
_entity_poly.type
_entity_poly.pdbx_seq_one_letter_code
_entity_poly.pdbx_strand_id
1 'polypeptide(L)'
;MLSQQEYDDTVWKLNNVPSSLTGKPREDFRQMLKKKLKEHKYASMYPPFEPLPYFIYHLNYSTSTDTLNQIVQMAATSEIFILDTESVNVYQTTNKPVLIQIQILFPHNLSAVLIFEMCHLPPDHSFQFHLMKTFFEKLLDNTKTIYIWGKIQELTSF
;
A
#
# COMPACT_ATOMS: atom_id res chain seq x y z
N MET A 1 6.49 10.72 -18.83
CA MET A 1 6.41 12.20 -18.81
C MET A 1 6.05 12.66 -20.22
N LEU A 2 5.12 13.61 -20.37
CA LEU A 2 4.80 14.17 -21.70
C LEU A 2 6.03 14.92 -22.26
N SER A 3 6.30 14.74 -23.55
CA SER A 3 7.16 15.64 -24.31
C SER A 3 6.52 17.02 -24.42
N GLN A 4 7.30 18.03 -24.80
CA GLN A 4 6.80 19.41 -24.96
C GLN A 4 5.65 19.47 -25.98
N GLN A 5 5.78 18.78 -27.11
CA GLN A 5 4.76 18.73 -28.16
C GLN A 5 3.45 18.08 -27.66
N GLU A 6 3.56 17.00 -26.88
CA GLU A 6 2.38 16.34 -26.29
C GLU A 6 1.71 17.19 -25.21
N TYR A 7 2.50 17.95 -24.43
CA TYR A 7 1.98 18.89 -23.44
C TYR A 7 1.18 19.99 -24.13
N ASP A 8 1.76 20.64 -25.14
CA ASP A 8 1.12 21.74 -25.88
C ASP A 8 -0.15 21.28 -26.60
N ASP A 9 -0.13 20.10 -27.21
CA ASP A 9 -1.31 19.47 -27.82
C ASP A 9 -2.41 19.16 -26.78
N THR A 10 -2.03 18.67 -25.60
CA THR A 10 -2.98 18.38 -24.51
C THR A 10 -3.64 19.66 -23.99
N VAL A 11 -2.87 20.74 -23.81
CA VAL A 11 -3.38 22.07 -23.42
C VAL A 11 -4.30 22.62 -24.51
N TRP A 12 -3.90 22.53 -25.77
CA TRP A 12 -4.72 22.98 -26.90
C TRP A 12 -6.05 22.23 -26.98
N LYS A 13 -6.03 20.89 -26.86
CA LYS A 13 -7.25 20.05 -26.86
C LYS A 13 -8.18 20.36 -25.70
N LEU A 14 -7.64 20.71 -24.52
CA LEU A 14 -8.44 21.09 -23.35
C LEU A 14 -9.15 22.43 -23.55
N ASN A 15 -8.51 23.36 -24.26
CA ASN A 15 -9.09 24.66 -24.62
C ASN A 15 -10.04 24.56 -25.82
N ASN A 16 -9.82 23.60 -26.72
CA ASN A 16 -10.56 23.40 -27.96
C ASN A 16 -11.31 22.06 -28.00
N VAL A 17 -12.05 21.76 -26.94
CA VAL A 17 -12.82 20.50 -26.86
C VAL A 17 -13.83 20.44 -28.01
N PRO A 18 -13.85 19.36 -28.82
CA PRO A 18 -14.73 19.24 -29.97
C PRO A 18 -16.19 19.50 -29.62
N SER A 19 -16.86 20.34 -30.41
CA SER A 19 -18.29 20.64 -30.27
C SER A 19 -19.18 19.43 -30.57
N SER A 20 -18.66 18.43 -31.30
CA SER A 20 -19.31 17.15 -31.55
C SER A 20 -19.47 16.29 -30.29
N LEU A 21 -18.67 16.53 -29.24
CA LEU A 21 -18.84 15.90 -27.93
C LEU A 21 -19.80 16.75 -27.09
N THR A 22 -20.91 16.16 -26.68
CA THR A 22 -21.91 16.81 -25.82
C THR A 22 -22.15 15.99 -24.56
N GLY A 23 -22.61 16.65 -23.48
CA GLY A 23 -22.92 15.99 -22.21
C GLY A 23 -21.74 15.23 -21.60
N LYS A 24 -22.01 14.01 -21.09
CA LYS A 24 -21.06 13.16 -20.37
C LYS A 24 -19.76 12.84 -21.15
N PRO A 25 -19.80 12.43 -22.43
CA PRO A 25 -18.58 12.23 -23.24
C PRO A 25 -17.63 13.44 -23.26
N ARG A 26 -18.20 14.65 -23.31
CA ARG A 26 -17.41 15.89 -23.29
C ARG A 26 -16.71 16.08 -21.95
N GLU A 27 -17.42 15.79 -20.86
CA GLU A 27 -16.89 15.92 -19.52
C GLU A 27 -15.79 14.89 -19.24
N ASP A 28 -16.01 13.62 -19.61
CA ASP A 28 -15.02 12.54 -19.47
C ASP A 28 -13.73 12.87 -20.24
N PHE A 29 -13.86 13.38 -21.47
CA PHE A 29 -12.71 13.81 -22.28
C PHE A 29 -11.94 14.95 -21.61
N ARG A 30 -12.62 15.96 -21.06
CA ARG A 30 -11.97 17.05 -20.31
C ARG A 30 -11.29 16.56 -19.05
N GLN A 31 -11.91 15.65 -18.31
CA GLN A 31 -11.31 15.07 -17.11
C GLN A 31 -10.06 14.27 -17.45
N MET A 32 -10.08 13.47 -18.51
CA MET A 32 -8.92 12.74 -18.99
C MET A 32 -7.75 13.69 -19.32
N LEU A 33 -7.99 14.78 -20.05
CA LEU A 33 -6.94 15.76 -20.38
C LEU A 33 -6.40 16.47 -19.14
N LYS A 34 -7.28 16.89 -18.22
CA LYS A 34 -6.87 17.48 -16.93
C LYS A 34 -6.02 16.52 -16.11
N LYS A 35 -6.39 15.23 -16.08
CA LYS A 35 -5.64 14.18 -15.41
C LYS A 35 -4.24 14.06 -16.01
N LYS A 36 -4.10 13.98 -17.34
CA LYS A 36 -2.79 13.94 -18.02
C LYS A 36 -1.90 15.11 -17.65
N LEU A 37 -2.43 16.35 -17.64
CA LEU A 37 -1.66 17.54 -17.26
C LEU A 37 -1.25 17.51 -15.78
N LYS A 38 -2.13 17.05 -14.90
CA LYS A 38 -1.84 16.87 -13.47
C LYS A 38 -0.76 15.82 -13.23
N GLU A 39 -0.83 14.68 -13.92
CA GLU A 39 0.19 13.63 -13.86
C GLU A 39 1.54 14.10 -14.40
N HIS A 40 1.55 14.83 -15.53
CA HIS A 40 2.78 15.45 -16.05
C HIS A 40 3.41 16.40 -15.03
N LYS A 41 2.60 17.26 -14.39
CA LYS A 41 3.07 18.18 -13.35
C LYS A 41 3.69 17.42 -12.17
N TYR A 42 3.09 16.32 -11.71
CA TYR A 42 3.69 15.55 -10.64
C TYR A 42 4.96 14.82 -11.06
N ALA A 43 4.97 14.24 -12.27
CA ALA A 43 6.13 13.56 -12.82
C ALA A 43 7.32 14.51 -13.07
N SER A 44 7.09 15.82 -13.23
CA SER A 44 8.16 16.81 -13.33
C SER A 44 8.57 17.41 -11.97
N MET A 45 7.69 17.37 -10.97
CA MET A 45 7.98 17.86 -9.61
C MET A 45 8.72 16.85 -8.74
N TYR A 46 8.46 15.56 -8.95
CA TYR A 46 9.04 14.50 -8.14
C TYR A 46 9.98 13.63 -8.97
N PRO A 47 11.08 13.14 -8.38
CA PRO A 47 11.93 12.17 -9.06
C PRO A 47 11.11 10.94 -9.45
N PRO A 48 11.51 10.24 -10.54
CA PRO A 48 10.93 8.94 -10.86
C PRO A 48 10.92 8.04 -9.63
N PHE A 49 9.81 7.34 -9.42
CA PHE A 49 9.75 6.33 -8.37
C PHE A 49 10.74 5.23 -8.70
N GLU A 50 11.71 5.04 -7.81
CA GLU A 50 12.62 3.90 -7.84
C GLU A 50 12.20 2.95 -6.72
N PRO A 51 11.81 1.70 -7.04
CA PRO A 51 11.44 0.75 -6.02
C PRO A 51 12.65 0.46 -5.14
N LEU A 52 12.47 0.61 -3.83
CA LEU A 52 13.48 0.20 -2.87
C LEU A 52 13.70 -1.31 -2.97
N PRO A 53 14.93 -1.83 -2.82
CA PRO A 53 15.14 -3.25 -2.63
C PRO A 53 14.30 -3.74 -1.44
N TYR A 54 13.68 -4.91 -1.59
CA TYR A 54 12.86 -5.47 -0.53
C TYR A 54 12.94 -7.00 -0.46
N PHE A 55 12.69 -7.51 0.74
CA PHE A 55 12.45 -8.93 0.99
C PHE A 55 10.96 -9.19 1.18
N ILE A 56 10.46 -10.32 0.67
CA ILE A 56 9.06 -10.73 0.91
C ILE A 56 9.05 -11.88 1.91
N TYR A 57 8.17 -11.78 2.90
CA TYR A 57 7.85 -12.86 3.83
C TYR A 57 6.36 -13.20 3.73
N HIS A 58 6.05 -14.45 3.40
CA HIS A 58 4.71 -15.01 3.49
C HIS A 58 4.50 -15.64 4.87
N LEU A 59 3.55 -15.10 5.64
CA LEU A 59 3.31 -15.45 7.02
C LEU A 59 2.01 -16.24 7.17
N ASN A 60 2.15 -17.50 7.54
CA ASN A 60 1.10 -18.49 7.69
C ASN A 60 1.51 -19.59 8.70
N TYR A 61 0.74 -20.66 8.80
CA TYR A 61 0.91 -21.74 9.78
C TYR A 61 2.22 -22.50 9.61
N SER A 62 2.82 -22.45 8.41
CA SER A 62 4.07 -23.13 8.09
C SER A 62 5.32 -22.27 8.33
N THR A 63 5.15 -20.99 8.67
CA THR A 63 6.26 -20.08 8.92
C THR A 63 7.07 -20.55 10.13
N SER A 64 8.39 -20.67 9.94
CA SER A 64 9.29 -21.13 10.98
C SER A 64 9.40 -20.14 12.14
N THR A 65 9.67 -20.66 13.33
CA THR A 65 9.96 -19.87 14.52
C THR A 65 11.13 -18.92 14.32
N ASP A 66 12.18 -19.35 13.61
CA ASP A 66 13.36 -18.52 13.34
C ASP A 66 13.01 -17.31 12.47
N THR A 67 12.21 -17.51 11.42
CA THR A 67 11.69 -16.42 10.57
C THR A 67 10.84 -15.45 11.39
N LEU A 68 9.96 -15.95 12.26
CA LEU A 68 9.12 -15.10 13.10
C LEU A 68 9.94 -14.31 14.12
N ASN A 69 10.96 -14.91 14.73
CA ASN A 69 11.89 -14.21 15.61
C ASN A 69 12.63 -13.09 14.87
N GLN A 70 13.09 -13.33 13.65
CA GLN A 70 13.73 -12.29 12.82
C GLN A 70 12.76 -11.13 12.56
N ILE A 71 11.51 -11.42 12.23
CA ILE A 71 10.48 -10.41 11.98
C ILE A 71 10.16 -9.59 13.23
N VAL A 72 10.07 -10.24 14.40
CA VAL A 72 9.90 -9.53 15.68
C VAL A 72 11.07 -8.59 15.94
N GLN A 73 12.31 -9.02 15.66
CA GLN A 73 13.49 -8.16 15.79
C GLN A 73 13.47 -7.00 14.79
N MET A 74 13.06 -7.23 13.55
CA MET A 74 12.87 -6.16 12.54
C MET A 74 11.85 -5.13 13.02
N ALA A 75 10.73 -5.54 13.60
CA ALA A 75 9.72 -4.63 14.13
C ALA A 75 10.22 -3.85 15.36
N ALA A 76 11.04 -4.48 16.21
CA ALA A 76 11.61 -3.82 17.37
C ALA A 76 12.51 -2.64 16.98
N THR A 77 13.35 -2.82 15.94
CA THR A 77 14.35 -1.83 15.51
C THR A 77 13.85 -0.81 14.50
N SER A 78 12.73 -1.06 13.82
CA SER A 78 12.19 -0.17 12.79
C SER A 78 11.23 0.86 13.36
N GLU A 79 11.23 2.07 12.81
CA GLU A 79 10.37 3.18 13.28
C GLU A 79 9.15 3.41 12.38
N ILE A 80 9.24 3.00 11.12
CA ILE A 80 8.26 3.34 10.09
C ILE A 80 7.66 2.08 9.48
N PHE A 81 6.34 2.03 9.46
CA PHE A 81 5.55 0.96 8.87
C PHE A 81 4.54 1.53 7.88
N ILE A 82 4.27 0.77 6.81
CA ILE A 82 3.17 1.03 5.90
C ILE A 82 2.24 -0.18 5.98
N LEU A 83 0.97 0.07 6.29
CA LEU A 83 -0.07 -0.94 6.34
C LEU A 83 -0.98 -0.80 5.14
N ASP A 84 -1.22 -1.92 4.46
CA ASP A 84 -2.22 -2.01 3.41
C ASP A 84 -3.08 -3.25 3.64
N THR A 85 -4.39 -3.04 3.63
CA THR A 85 -5.37 -4.10 3.78
C THR A 85 -6.11 -4.22 2.45
N GLU A 86 -5.75 -5.21 1.62
CA GLU A 86 -6.38 -5.44 0.32
C GLU A 86 -7.82 -6.02 0.43
N SER A 87 -8.48 -5.83 1.56
CA SER A 87 -9.75 -6.48 1.90
C SER A 87 -10.89 -5.48 1.97
N VAL A 88 -11.14 -4.72 0.89
CA VAL A 88 -12.11 -3.61 0.88
C VAL A 88 -13.59 -4.08 0.77
N ASN A 89 -13.88 -5.38 0.67
CA ASN A 89 -15.24 -5.91 0.49
C ASN A 89 -15.56 -7.17 1.32
N VAL A 90 -15.06 -7.27 2.55
CA VAL A 90 -15.21 -8.49 3.39
C VAL A 90 -16.63 -8.68 3.94
N TYR A 91 -17.43 -7.61 4.01
CA TYR A 91 -18.75 -7.65 4.66
C TYR A 91 -19.82 -8.48 3.91
N GLN A 92 -19.54 -8.98 2.70
CA GLN A 92 -20.56 -9.61 1.85
C GLN A 92 -20.41 -11.13 1.68
N THR A 93 -19.33 -11.76 2.17
CA THR A 93 -19.12 -13.21 1.98
C THR A 93 -18.33 -13.84 3.13
N THR A 94 -18.84 -14.93 3.70
CA THR A 94 -18.15 -15.75 4.71
C THR A 94 -16.93 -16.47 4.12
N ASN A 95 -15.85 -16.58 4.90
CA ASN A 95 -14.63 -17.35 4.59
C ASN A 95 -13.78 -16.87 3.40
N LYS A 96 -13.70 -15.56 3.13
CA LYS A 96 -12.69 -15.06 2.18
C LYS A 96 -11.32 -14.90 2.83
N PRO A 97 -10.23 -15.21 2.10
CA PRO A 97 -8.88 -14.94 2.56
C PRO A 97 -8.72 -13.44 2.81
N VAL A 98 -8.45 -13.07 4.05
CA VAL A 98 -8.01 -11.72 4.40
C VAL A 98 -6.49 -11.72 4.35
N LEU A 99 -5.95 -10.82 3.53
CA LEU A 99 -4.52 -10.56 3.43
C LEU A 99 -4.24 -9.21 4.08
N ILE A 100 -3.28 -9.20 5.01
CA ILE A 100 -2.71 -7.97 5.53
C ILE A 100 -1.31 -7.86 4.96
N GLN A 101 -1.04 -6.76 4.25
CA GLN A 101 0.29 -6.42 3.79
C GLN A 101 0.89 -5.36 4.71
N ILE A 102 2.11 -5.62 5.18
CA ILE A 102 2.84 -4.70 6.04
C ILE A 102 4.22 -4.49 5.45
N GLN A 103 4.56 -3.26 5.11
CA GLN A 103 5.91 -2.90 4.72
C GLN A 103 6.64 -2.27 5.91
N ILE A 104 7.77 -2.84 6.27
CA ILE A 104 8.71 -2.29 7.25
C ILE A 104 9.77 -1.51 6.47
N LEU A 105 9.95 -0.23 6.79
CA LEU A 105 11.02 0.58 6.20
C LEU A 105 12.23 0.60 7.13
N PHE A 106 13.39 0.22 6.58
CA PHE A 106 14.66 0.23 7.30
C PHE A 106 15.49 1.47 6.94
N PRO A 107 16.47 1.83 7.79
CA PRO A 107 17.52 2.76 7.40
C PRO A 107 18.20 2.32 6.09
N HIS A 108 18.75 3.28 5.34
CA HIS A 108 19.46 3.03 4.07
C HIS A 108 18.60 2.51 2.90
N ASN A 109 17.33 2.93 2.82
CA ASN A 109 16.47 2.69 1.65
C ASN A 109 16.25 1.19 1.33
N LEU A 110 16.07 0.37 2.37
CA LEU A 110 15.73 -1.05 2.28
C LEU A 110 14.37 -1.27 2.95
N SER A 111 13.61 -2.28 2.51
CA SER A 111 12.36 -2.64 3.17
C SER A 111 12.10 -4.14 3.26
N ALA A 112 11.18 -4.54 4.13
CA ALA A 112 10.61 -5.88 4.16
C ALA A 112 9.11 -5.79 3.96
N VAL A 113 8.55 -6.61 3.08
CA VAL A 113 7.12 -6.75 2.85
C VAL A 113 6.67 -8.05 3.49
N LEU A 114 5.78 -7.93 4.46
CA LEU A 114 5.16 -9.05 5.16
C LEU A 114 3.73 -9.23 4.63
N ILE A 115 3.39 -10.45 4.25
CA ILE A 115 2.06 -10.82 3.75
C ILE A 115 1.49 -11.84 4.73
N PHE A 116 0.51 -11.40 5.53
CA PHE A 116 -0.18 -12.26 6.50
C PHE A 116 -1.41 -12.90 5.86
N GLU A 117 -1.43 -14.23 5.83
CA GLU A 117 -2.58 -15.02 5.42
C GLU A 117 -3.47 -15.31 6.62
N MET A 118 -4.43 -14.44 6.91
CA MET A 118 -5.19 -14.47 8.17
C MET A 118 -5.99 -15.78 8.37
N CYS A 119 -6.43 -16.42 7.28
CA CYS A 119 -7.14 -17.71 7.35
C CYS A 119 -6.20 -18.91 7.61
N HIS A 120 -4.90 -18.70 7.54
CA HIS A 120 -3.89 -19.73 7.69
C HIS A 120 -2.93 -19.39 8.82
N LEU A 121 -3.35 -18.63 9.83
CA LEU A 121 -2.51 -18.37 10.98
C LEU A 121 -2.27 -19.65 11.81
N PRO A 122 -1.12 -19.77 12.49
CA PRO A 122 -0.92 -20.81 13.48
C PRO A 122 -2.02 -20.81 14.56
N PRO A 123 -2.28 -21.94 15.24
CA PRO A 123 -3.22 -21.99 16.36
C PRO A 123 -2.84 -21.01 17.47
N ASP A 124 -3.84 -20.43 18.13
CA ASP A 124 -3.70 -19.41 19.19
C ASP A 124 -2.74 -19.79 20.34
N HIS A 125 -2.71 -21.07 20.70
CA HIS A 125 -1.86 -21.63 21.75
C HIS A 125 -0.43 -21.96 21.27
N SER A 126 -0.14 -21.83 19.97
CA SER A 126 1.19 -22.12 19.42
C SER A 126 2.19 -21.02 19.72
N PHE A 127 3.47 -21.38 19.84
CA PHE A 127 4.54 -20.39 20.04
C PHE A 127 4.65 -19.42 18.85
N GLN A 128 4.41 -19.90 17.63
CA GLN A 128 4.41 -19.10 16.42
C GLN A 128 3.34 -18.00 16.46
N PHE A 129 2.12 -18.33 16.92
CA PHE A 129 1.07 -17.33 17.08
C PHE A 129 1.46 -16.24 18.09
N HIS A 130 2.11 -16.62 19.19
CA HIS A 130 2.61 -15.65 20.17
C HIS A 130 3.68 -14.72 19.59
N LEU A 131 4.56 -15.22 18.72
CA LEU A 131 5.54 -14.37 18.02
C LEU A 131 4.86 -13.41 17.04
N MET A 132 3.85 -13.87 16.30
CA MET A 132 3.05 -13.00 15.42
C MET A 132 2.35 -11.91 16.21
N LYS A 133 1.75 -12.25 17.36
CA LYS A 133 1.15 -11.27 18.28
C LYS A 133 2.19 -10.27 18.79
N THR A 134 3.35 -10.76 19.23
CA THR A 134 4.47 -9.91 19.70
C THR A 134 4.93 -8.94 18.61
N PHE A 135 4.97 -9.38 17.35
CA PHE A 135 5.25 -8.50 16.21
C PHE A 135 4.22 -7.37 16.12
N PHE A 136 2.92 -7.66 16.18
CA PHE A 136 1.88 -6.62 16.13
C PHE A 136 1.94 -5.66 17.32
N GLU A 137 2.22 -6.16 18.52
CA GLU A 137 2.44 -5.32 19.71
C GLU A 137 3.62 -4.35 19.53
N LYS A 138 4.69 -4.77 18.85
CA LYS A 138 5.84 -3.90 18.53
C LYS A 138 5.54 -2.90 17.42
N LEU A 139 4.77 -3.31 16.42
CA LEU A 139 4.35 -2.43 15.32
C LEU A 139 3.44 -1.31 15.81
N LEU A 140 2.52 -1.62 16.73
CA LEU A 140 1.53 -0.69 17.27
C LEU A 140 2.02 0.08 18.50
N ASP A 141 3.32 0.02 18.81
CA ASP A 141 3.91 0.81 19.88
C ASP A 141 3.80 2.31 19.54
N ASN A 142 3.47 3.14 20.55
CA ASN A 142 3.24 4.59 20.39
C ASN A 142 4.46 5.36 19.87
N THR A 143 5.65 4.76 19.89
CA THR A 143 6.88 5.33 19.34
C THR A 143 7.01 5.15 17.82
N LYS A 144 6.16 4.33 17.20
CA LYS A 144 6.22 4.00 15.77
C LYS A 144 5.34 4.93 14.94
N THR A 145 5.76 5.16 13.69
CA THR A 145 4.97 5.88 12.69
C THR A 145 4.36 4.87 11.72
N ILE A 146 3.02 4.90 11.61
CA ILE A 146 2.27 3.98 10.75
C ILE A 146 1.57 4.80 9.67
N TYR A 147 1.91 4.54 8.42
CA TYR A 147 1.20 5.03 7.25
C TYR A 147 0.20 3.99 6.79
N ILE A 148 -1.06 4.37 6.60
CA ILE A 148 -2.09 3.44 6.15
C ILE A 148 -2.80 3.99 4.92
N TRP A 149 -3.15 3.09 4.01
CA TRP A 149 -4.07 3.39 2.92
C TRP A 149 -5.49 3.08 3.38
N GLY A 150 -6.21 4.10 3.86
CA GLY A 150 -7.57 3.93 4.41
C GLY A 150 -7.90 4.93 5.52
N LYS A 151 -9.09 4.83 6.11
CA LYS A 151 -9.43 5.65 7.29
C LYS A 151 -8.98 4.93 8.56
N ILE A 152 -8.41 5.67 9.52
CA ILE A 152 -7.94 5.11 10.81
C ILE A 152 -9.01 4.32 11.58
N GLN A 153 -10.29 4.61 11.35
CA GLN A 153 -11.43 3.88 11.93
C GLN A 153 -11.48 2.40 11.52
N GLU A 154 -10.83 2.02 10.42
CA GLU A 154 -10.77 0.63 9.95
C GLU A 154 -9.83 -0.23 10.83
N LEU A 155 -8.91 0.39 11.58
CA LEU A 155 -7.95 -0.30 12.45
C LEU A 155 -8.42 -0.45 13.90
N THR A 156 -9.36 0.38 14.36
CA THR A 156 -9.82 0.36 15.77
C THR A 156 -10.67 -0.86 16.15
N SER A 157 -10.92 -1.77 15.21
CA SER A 157 -11.76 -2.97 15.40
C SER A 157 -10.95 -4.23 15.74
N PHE A 158 -9.63 -4.13 15.82
CA PHE A 158 -8.71 -5.24 16.10
C PHE A 158 -8.08 -5.14 17.49
#